data_AF-A0A269P9U1-F1
#
_entry.id   AF-A0A269P9U1-F1
#
_cell.length_a   1.000
_cell.length_b   1.000
_cell.length_c   1.000
_cell.angle_alpha   90.00
_cell.angle_beta   90.00
_cell.angle_gamma   90.00
#
_symmetry.space_group_name_H-M   'P 1'
#
loop_
_entity.id
_entity.type
_entity.pdbx_description
1 polymer ?
#
loop_
_entity_poly.entity_id
_entity_poly.type
_entity_poly.pdbx_seq_one_letter_code
_entity_poly.pdbx_strand_id
1 'polypeptide(L)'
;MVACTLPFEFRALAQYQPKALYQKMFKMVTNVLKGFAKQQFKADIGFTMVLHTHNRRRDLHPHIHVIMPCGYYDADKNQWHKGNKQFLFNEFTLAKVWRAKMLEAINQHQQMKLPSQYPK
;
A
#
# COMPACT_ATOMS: atom_id res chain seq x y z
N MET A 1 5.08 7.06 9.19
CA MET A 1 4.16 5.94 8.93
C MET A 1 3.37 6.29 7.69
N VAL A 2 3.12 5.33 6.79
CA VAL A 2 2.29 5.55 5.60
C VAL A 2 0.96 4.83 5.80
N ALA A 3 -0.16 5.47 5.45
CA ALA A 3 -1.49 4.86 5.49
C ALA A 3 -2.06 4.75 4.07
N CYS A 4 -2.46 3.54 3.68
CA CYS A 4 -3.11 3.27 2.40
C CYS A 4 -4.60 2.96 2.64
N THR A 5 -5.45 3.96 2.43
CA THR A 5 -6.89 3.88 2.69
C THR A 5 -7.68 3.53 1.45
N LEU A 6 -8.56 2.53 1.56
CA LEU A 6 -9.48 2.15 0.50
C LEU A 6 -10.56 3.25 0.32
N PRO A 7 -10.76 3.78 -0.90
CA PRO A 7 -11.81 4.76 -1.16
C PRO A 7 -13.22 4.20 -0.87
N PHE A 8 -14.16 5.11 -0.60
CA PHE A 8 -15.52 4.77 -0.20
C PHE A 8 -16.22 3.84 -1.19
N GLU A 9 -16.03 4.10 -2.47
CA GLU A 9 -16.65 3.43 -3.61
C GLU A 9 -16.26 1.93 -3.68
N PHE A 10 -15.11 1.57 -3.10
CA PHE A 10 -14.64 0.18 -3.05
C PHE A 10 -15.04 -0.57 -1.78
N ARG A 11 -15.73 0.07 -0.82
CA ARG A 11 -16.16 -0.59 0.42
C ARG A 11 -17.13 -1.75 0.18
N ALA A 12 -17.93 -1.68 -0.88
CA ALA A 12 -18.76 -2.82 -1.30
C ALA A 12 -17.88 -4.06 -1.60
N LEU A 13 -16.74 -3.89 -2.28
CA LEU A 13 -15.81 -5.00 -2.50
C LEU A 13 -15.21 -5.52 -1.20
N ALA A 14 -14.95 -4.63 -0.24
CA ALA A 14 -14.47 -5.03 1.09
C ALA A 14 -15.52 -5.81 1.89
N GLN A 15 -16.81 -5.60 1.60
CA GLN A 15 -17.91 -6.32 2.23
C GLN A 15 -18.16 -7.68 1.56
N TYR A 16 -18.18 -7.74 0.22
CA TYR A 16 -18.54 -8.94 -0.52
C TYR A 16 -17.34 -9.86 -0.85
N GLN A 17 -16.13 -9.30 -0.99
CA GLN A 17 -14.91 -10.03 -1.37
C GLN A 17 -13.70 -9.66 -0.47
N PRO A 18 -13.84 -9.66 0.88
CA PRO A 18 -12.82 -9.17 1.80
C PRO A 18 -11.47 -9.88 1.65
N LYS A 19 -11.48 -11.22 1.55
CA LYS A 19 -10.25 -12.02 1.47
C LYS A 19 -9.41 -11.65 0.25
N ALA A 20 -10.04 -11.65 -0.93
CA ALA A 20 -9.36 -11.32 -2.19
C ALA A 20 -8.88 -9.87 -2.19
N LEU A 21 -9.74 -8.93 -1.77
CA LEU A 21 -9.40 -7.51 -1.76
C LEU A 21 -8.24 -7.21 -0.81
N TYR A 22 -8.30 -7.67 0.43
CA TYR A 22 -7.26 -7.37 1.42
C TYR A 22 -5.93 -8.02 1.05
N GLN A 23 -5.93 -9.26 0.53
CA GLN A 23 -4.71 -9.88 -0.01
C GLN A 23 -4.08 -9.05 -1.14
N LYS A 24 -4.90 -8.50 -2.05
CA LYS A 24 -4.42 -7.59 -3.09
C LYS A 24 -3.88 -6.29 -2.50
N MET A 25 -4.55 -5.69 -1.52
CA MET A 25 -4.07 -4.49 -0.85
C MET A 25 -2.67 -4.71 -0.24
N PHE A 26 -2.46 -5.80 0.52
CA PHE A 26 -1.15 -6.13 1.09
C PHE A 26 -0.07 -6.30 0.00
N LYS A 27 -0.39 -7.07 -1.05
CA LYS A 27 0.54 -7.33 -2.15
C LYS A 27 0.90 -6.04 -2.90
N MET A 28 -0.07 -5.17 -3.17
CA MET A 28 0.16 -3.93 -3.90
C MET A 28 1.01 -2.95 -3.11
N VAL A 29 0.71 -2.74 -1.82
CA VAL A 29 1.54 -1.88 -0.96
C VAL A 29 2.97 -2.42 -0.88
N THR A 30 3.14 -3.73 -0.71
CA THR A 30 4.46 -4.39 -0.70
C THR A 30 5.22 -4.13 -2.01
N ASN A 31 4.58 -4.35 -3.16
CA ASN A 31 5.20 -4.17 -4.47
C ASN A 31 5.58 -2.72 -4.74
N VAL A 32 4.72 -1.76 -4.35
CA VAL A 32 5.00 -0.33 -4.52
C VAL A 32 6.22 0.08 -3.69
N LEU A 33 6.24 -0.26 -2.40
CA LEU A 33 7.34 0.12 -1.51
C LEU A 33 8.67 -0.50 -1.95
N LYS A 34 8.69 -1.80 -2.26
CA LYS A 34 9.90 -2.47 -2.75
C LYS A 34 10.35 -1.94 -4.12
N GLY A 35 9.41 -1.62 -5.00
CA GLY A 35 9.72 -1.00 -6.29
C GLY A 35 10.42 0.34 -6.15
N PHE A 36 9.92 1.21 -5.26
CA PHE A 36 10.54 2.50 -4.96
C PHE A 36 11.94 2.32 -4.34
N ALA A 37 12.10 1.41 -3.36
CA ALA A 37 13.40 1.14 -2.75
C ALA A 37 14.43 0.69 -3.80
N LYS A 38 14.04 -0.22 -4.68
CA LYS A 38 14.92 -0.72 -5.74
C LYS A 38 15.27 0.37 -6.76
N GLN A 39 14.33 1.24 -7.11
CA GLN A 39 14.56 2.33 -8.06
C GLN A 39 15.43 3.46 -7.49
N GLN A 40 15.20 3.86 -6.24
CA GLN A 40 15.88 5.01 -5.63
C GLN A 40 17.20 4.65 -4.94
N PHE A 41 17.27 3.48 -4.31
CA PHE A 41 18.39 3.09 -3.46
C PHE A 41 19.11 1.83 -3.91
N LYS A 42 18.57 1.10 -4.91
CA LYS A 42 19.07 -0.22 -5.33
C LYS A 42 19.20 -1.21 -4.16
N ALA A 43 18.34 -1.06 -3.16
CA ALA A 43 18.44 -1.76 -1.89
C ALA A 43 17.11 -2.36 -1.45
N ASP A 44 17.19 -3.26 -0.47
CA ASP A 44 16.02 -3.84 0.18
C ASP A 44 15.60 -3.01 1.40
N ILE A 45 14.29 -3.07 1.69
CA ILE A 45 13.68 -2.42 2.84
C ILE A 45 12.81 -3.42 3.62
N GLY A 46 12.76 -3.24 4.93
CA GLY A 46 11.85 -3.95 5.82
C GLY A 46 10.69 -3.06 6.24
N PHE A 47 9.51 -3.65 6.46
CA PHE A 47 8.35 -2.94 6.99
C PHE A 47 7.33 -3.91 7.59
N THR A 48 6.54 -3.42 8.53
CA THR A 48 5.38 -4.12 9.11
C THR A 48 4.10 -3.46 8.64
N MET A 49 3.11 -4.27 8.28
CA MET A 49 1.83 -3.79 7.76
C MET A 49 0.69 -4.27 8.66
N VAL A 50 -0.19 -3.36 9.04
CA VAL A 50 -1.36 -3.65 9.88
C VAL A 50 -2.62 -3.20 9.16
N LEU A 51 -3.57 -4.12 8.95
CA LEU A 51 -4.87 -3.81 8.38
C LEU A 51 -5.84 -3.41 9.49
N HIS A 52 -6.45 -2.25 9.31
CA HIS A 52 -7.57 -1.77 10.11
C HIS A 52 -8.80 -1.72 9.23
N THR A 53 -9.89 -2.36 9.67
CA THR A 53 -11.11 -2.50 8.85
C THR A 53 -12.16 -1.44 9.15
N HIS A 54 -12.10 -0.79 10.31
CA HIS A 54 -13.12 0.14 10.77
C HIS A 54 -12.52 1.48 11.20
N ASN A 55 -13.30 2.54 11.08
CA ASN A 55 -12.97 3.85 11.65
C ASN A 55 -13.43 3.93 13.12
N ARG A 56 -13.19 5.08 13.76
CA ARG A 56 -13.60 5.34 15.16
C ARG A 56 -15.11 5.22 15.39
N ARG A 57 -15.94 5.50 14.39
CA ARG A 57 -17.41 5.37 14.44
C ARG A 57 -17.89 3.93 14.22
N ARG A 58 -16.97 2.99 13.92
CA ARG A 58 -17.22 1.60 13.52
C ARG A 58 -17.84 1.47 12.12
N ASP A 59 -17.66 2.46 11.26
CA ASP A 59 -17.98 2.30 9.84
C ASP A 59 -16.88 1.49 9.16
N LEU A 60 -17.25 0.66 8.18
CA LEU A 60 -16.30 -0.04 7.32
C LEU A 60 -15.40 0.99 6.61
N HIS A 61 -14.12 0.99 6.97
CA HIS A 61 -13.10 1.91 6.49
C HIS A 61 -11.74 1.19 6.39
N PRO A 62 -11.56 0.27 5.41
CA PRO A 62 -10.34 -0.51 5.32
C PRO A 62 -9.13 0.37 4.98
N HIS A 63 -8.10 0.28 5.80
CA HIS A 63 -6.83 0.96 5.58
C HIS A 63 -5.67 0.14 6.12
N ILE A 64 -4.51 0.21 5.44
CA ILE A 64 -3.28 -0.45 5.89
C ILE A 64 -2.34 0.61 6.43
N HIS A 65 -1.92 0.46 7.68
CA HIS A 65 -0.80 1.19 8.25
C HIS A 65 0.50 0.45 7.95
N VAL A 66 1.47 1.17 7.39
CA VAL A 66 2.82 0.67 7.14
C VAL A 66 3.79 1.37 8.08
N ILE A 67 4.42 0.57 8.93
CA ILE A 67 5.48 0.97 9.84
C ILE A 67 6.80 0.53 9.21
N MET A 68 7.69 1.49 8.96
CA MET A 68 8.97 1.21 8.34
C MET A 68 10.08 2.10 8.93
N PRO A 69 11.29 1.58 9.09
CA PRO A 69 12.44 2.40 9.41
C PRO A 69 12.74 3.38 8.28
N CYS A 70 13.21 4.58 8.62
CA CYS A 70 13.63 5.57 7.64
C CYS A 70 15.06 5.27 7.16
N GLY A 71 15.20 4.24 6.34
CA GLY A 71 16.47 3.81 5.76
C GLY A 71 16.33 2.50 5.02
N TYR A 72 17.45 1.99 4.53
CA TYR A 72 17.53 0.77 3.75
C TYR A 72 18.80 -0.02 4.09
N TYR A 73 18.78 -1.31 3.79
CA TYR A 73 19.92 -2.20 4.00
C TYR A 73 20.61 -2.50 2.67
N ASP A 74 21.91 -2.18 2.60
CA ASP A 74 22.79 -2.60 1.51
C ASP A 74 23.34 -3.99 1.85
N ALA A 75 22.83 -5.01 1.15
CA ALA A 75 23.21 -6.39 1.36
C ALA A 75 24.61 -6.72 0.84
N ASP A 76 25.10 -6.02 -0.18
CA ASP A 76 26.42 -6.26 -0.75
C ASP A 76 27.52 -5.81 0.22
N LYS A 77 27.25 -4.75 0.98
CA LYS A 77 28.18 -4.20 1.99
C LYS A 77 27.86 -4.61 3.42
N ASN A 78 26.74 -5.29 3.64
CA ASN A 78 26.16 -5.56 4.97
C ASN A 78 26.03 -4.28 5.84
N GLN A 79 25.51 -3.20 5.25
CA GLN A 79 25.47 -1.88 5.89
C GLN A 79 24.05 -1.28 5.91
N TRP A 80 23.72 -0.63 7.02
CA TRP A 80 22.49 0.16 7.14
C TRP A 80 22.71 1.60 6.71
N HIS A 81 21.90 2.07 5.76
CA HIS A 81 21.88 3.45 5.32
C HIS A 81 20.68 4.18 5.91
N LYS A 82 20.94 5.24 6.65
CA LYS A 82 19.90 6.11 7.19
C LYS A 82 19.35 7.02 6.10
N GLY A 83 18.03 7.04 5.93
CA GLY A 83 17.33 7.97 5.05
C GLY A 83 17.29 9.38 5.61
N ASN A 84 16.63 10.30 4.90
CA ASN A 84 16.44 11.66 5.41
C ASN A 84 15.57 11.65 6.69
N LYS A 85 15.67 12.68 7.54
CA LYS A 85 14.95 12.70 8.84
C LYS A 85 13.43 12.83 8.75
N GLN A 86 12.86 13.09 7.57
CA GLN A 86 11.45 13.45 7.41
C GLN A 86 10.60 12.33 6.78
N PHE A 87 11.05 11.70 5.70
CA PHE A 87 10.34 10.61 5.02
C PHE A 87 11.30 9.79 4.14
N LEU A 88 11.08 8.48 4.05
CA LEU A 88 11.86 7.64 3.14
C LEU A 88 11.40 7.80 1.68
N PHE A 89 10.11 8.01 1.46
CA PHE A 89 9.48 8.18 0.15
C PHE A 89 8.48 9.31 0.18
N ASN A 90 8.29 9.96 -0.97
CA ASN A 90 7.22 10.95 -1.13
C ASN A 90 5.84 10.26 -1.10
N GLU A 91 5.01 10.64 -0.13
CA GLU A 91 3.69 10.04 0.10
C GLU A 91 2.71 10.25 -1.06
N PHE A 92 2.76 11.40 -1.75
CA PHE A 92 1.87 11.68 -2.88
C PHE A 92 2.20 10.80 -4.07
N THR A 93 3.49 10.58 -4.35
CA THR A 93 3.92 9.66 -5.41
C THR A 93 3.52 8.22 -5.09
N LEU A 94 3.73 7.78 -3.83
CA LEU A 94 3.30 6.46 -3.39
C LEU A 94 1.79 6.28 -3.54
N ALA A 95 0.99 7.25 -3.08
CA ALA A 95 -0.46 7.18 -3.16
C ALA A 95 -0.95 7.12 -4.61
N LYS A 96 -0.37 7.92 -5.52
CA LYS A 96 -0.71 7.90 -6.95
C LYS A 96 -0.42 6.53 -7.58
N VAL A 97 0.78 5.99 -7.37
CA VAL A 97 1.16 4.69 -7.94
C VAL A 97 0.34 3.55 -7.33
N TRP A 98 0.10 3.59 -6.03
CA TRP A 98 -0.70 2.60 -5.33
C TRP A 98 -2.16 2.58 -5.84
N ARG A 99 -2.80 3.75 -6.00
CA ARG A 99 -4.16 3.84 -6.56
C ARG A 99 -4.23 3.24 -7.96
N ALA A 100 -3.34 3.65 -8.86
CA ALA A 100 -3.30 3.13 -10.23
C ALA A 100 -3.15 1.60 -10.25
N LYS A 101 -2.22 1.04 -9.45
CA LYS A 101 -2.01 -0.41 -9.36
C LYS A 101 -3.17 -1.15 -8.72
N MET A 102 -3.86 -0.56 -7.74
CA MET A 102 -5.06 -1.16 -7.15
C MET A 102 -6.22 -1.22 -8.15
N LEU A 103 -6.45 -0.13 -8.90
CA LEU A 103 -7.48 -0.10 -9.96
C LEU A 103 -7.21 -1.17 -11.01
N GLU A 104 -5.97 -1.25 -11.49
CA GLU A 104 -5.53 -2.27 -12.43
C GLU A 104 -5.74 -3.69 -11.87
N ALA A 105 -5.32 -3.93 -10.62
CA ALA A 105 -5.44 -5.22 -9.97
C ALA A 105 -6.89 -5.66 -9.74
N ILE A 106 -7.80 -4.73 -9.48
CA ILE A 106 -9.25 -5.01 -9.36
C ILE A 106 -9.83 -5.30 -10.74
N ASN A 107 -9.48 -4.51 -11.76
CA ASN A 107 -9.97 -4.69 -13.12
C ASN A 107 -9.55 -6.03 -13.74
N GLN A 108 -8.36 -6.52 -13.42
CA GLN A 108 -7.84 -7.81 -13.89
C GLN A 108 -8.33 -9.00 -13.04
N HIS A 109 -9.07 -8.77 -11.96
CA HIS A 109 -9.50 -9.85 -11.07
C HIS A 109 -10.77 -10.53 -11.59
N GLN A 110 -10.78 -11.86 -11.62
CA GLN A 110 -11.93 -12.63 -12.13
C GLN A 110 -13.22 -12.44 -11.31
N GLN A 111 -13.09 -12.18 -10.01
CA GLN A 111 -14.22 -12.13 -9.07
C GLN A 111 -14.55 -10.72 -8.54
N MET A 112 -13.76 -9.70 -8.90
CA MET A 112 -14.02 -8.32 -8.46
C MET A 112 -14.30 -7.47 -9.70
N LYS A 113 -15.14 -6.45 -9.54
CA LYS A 113 -15.42 -5.47 -10.59
C LYS A 113 -15.23 -4.07 -10.03
N LEU A 114 -14.72 -3.16 -10.87
CA LEU A 114 -14.68 -1.75 -10.53
C LEU A 114 -16.13 -1.23 -10.38
N PRO A 115 -16.41 -0.35 -9.40
CA PRO A 115 -17.69 0.32 -9.30
C PRO A 115 -17.91 1.25 -10.51
N SER A 116 -19.16 1.65 -10.75
CA SER A 116 -19.51 2.56 -11.86
C SER A 116 -18.88 3.95 -11.73
N GLN A 117 -18.60 4.39 -10.49
CA GLN A 117 -17.90 5.64 -10.17
C GLN A 117 -16.81 5.35 -9.14
N TYR A 118 -15.61 5.91 -9.36
CA TYR A 118 -14.48 5.82 -8.43
C TYR A 118 -13.50 6.99 -8.67
N PRO A 119 -12.74 7.40 -7.65
CA PRO A 119 -11.69 8.38 -7.82
C PRO A 119 -10.56 7.81 -8.69
N LYS A 120 -10.15 8.59 -9.69
CA LYS A 120 -9.00 8.29 -10.57
C LYS A 120 -7.68 8.69 -9.93
#